data_AF-A0A925XEI0-F1
#
_entry.id   AF-A0A925XEI0-F1
#
_cell.length_a   1.000
_cell.length_b   1.000
_cell.length_c   1.000
_cell.angle_alpha   90.00
_cell.angle_beta   90.00
_cell.angle_gamma   90.00
#
_symmetry.space_group_name_H-M   'P 1'
#
loop_
_entity.id
_entity.type
_entity.pdbx_description
1 polymer ?
#
loop_
_entity_poly.entity_id
_entity_poly.type
_entity_poly.pdbx_seq_one_letter_code
_entity_poly.pdbx_strand_id
1 'polypeptide(L)'
;MPNVPLPQEAVSVLDRLRSRIRSYVLWEGIALVVVLLGALFWGSFLVDWCYFQLSRLELPRWFRATVLVSGIGLLAAGAVSWIALRLFRAIRIKALALVLERRFPELDDRLITAVEAAEGTEANESPVTSAMLRHTIVEAARTASGLDLGSVFDRKPLRRAIITASVLVTSILGLAVTNGAAMERWVAGYLGLREGYWPRETELIVKVIVQPGDRVREFTDGHYKHPKGSDLSLQIEVAPGKKAPEQVRFDARLANGRGNVRAYLTRVGDQPFRHTLAGLLDDADIWVTGGDFVNARPYRVQVVQPPEIQSVTLHCLYPEYTGLNERVEGKPVRAKQQVNGAQTSLPLATDFVLDLIANKPLRHIRIEGDAGTDRWEIELRIPDSTGPASTSRPEWPPETISLKSQDGRPEIRVPFPATAAQAIWSSKRDAVALPFVLAPDGATSLPAKLRSAAESKLPIEFPLPLPPDAMIRVSLEDTDQIQSTAPAKFTI
;
A
#
# COMPACT_ATOMS: atom_id res chain seq x y z
N MET A 1 35.05 -60.11 36.49
CA MET A 1 34.05 -61.03 37.07
C MET A 1 33.19 -61.56 35.93
N PRO A 2 32.88 -62.87 35.85
CA PRO A 2 32.16 -63.40 34.71
C PRO A 2 30.68 -63.01 34.82
N ASN A 3 30.24 -62.05 34.01
CA ASN A 3 28.83 -61.82 33.75
C ASN A 3 28.24 -63.13 33.22
N VAL A 4 27.25 -63.71 33.91
CA VAL A 4 26.48 -64.81 33.33
C VAL A 4 25.63 -64.20 32.21
N PRO A 5 25.88 -64.53 30.93
CA PRO A 5 25.13 -63.92 29.84
C PRO A 5 23.68 -64.40 29.91
N LEU A 6 22.73 -63.46 29.83
CA LEU A 6 21.32 -63.79 29.62
C LEU A 6 21.17 -64.66 28.36
N PRO A 7 20.31 -65.70 28.38
CA PRO A 7 19.98 -66.46 27.19
C PRO A 7 19.50 -65.51 26.10
N GLN A 8 19.96 -65.74 24.86
CA GLN A 8 19.60 -64.94 23.70
C GLN A 8 18.07 -64.88 23.50
N GLU A 9 17.35 -65.92 23.91
CA GLU A 9 15.89 -66.01 23.87
C GLU A 9 15.23 -64.92 24.74
N ALA A 10 15.64 -64.77 26.00
CA ALA A 10 15.09 -63.76 26.93
C ALA A 10 15.41 -62.33 26.47
N VAL A 11 16.65 -62.09 26.02
CA VAL A 11 17.06 -60.79 25.46
C VAL A 11 16.21 -60.44 24.24
N SER A 12 15.96 -61.41 23.34
CA SER A 12 15.16 -61.19 22.13
C SER A 12 13.69 -60.87 22.43
N VAL A 13 13.12 -61.42 23.51
CA VAL A 13 11.73 -61.13 23.93
C VAL A 13 11.64 -59.72 24.52
N LEU A 14 12.61 -59.34 25.37
CA LEU A 14 12.68 -58.00 25.96
C LEU A 14 12.95 -56.91 24.91
N ASP A 15 13.80 -57.18 23.91
CA ASP A 15 14.04 -56.25 22.81
C ASP A 15 12.84 -56.13 21.86
N ARG A 16 12.10 -57.23 21.61
CA ARG A 16 10.82 -57.18 20.88
C ARG A 16 9.77 -56.34 21.60
N LEU A 17 9.68 -56.48 22.93
CA LEU A 17 8.78 -55.68 23.76
C LEU A 17 9.19 -54.20 23.75
N ARG A 18 10.49 -53.91 23.92
CA ARG A 18 11.05 -52.55 23.83
C ARG A 18 10.76 -51.90 22.47
N SER A 19 10.95 -52.63 21.37
CA SER A 19 10.68 -52.15 20.00
C SER A 19 9.19 -51.87 19.78
N ARG A 20 8.29 -52.74 20.26
CA ARG A 20 6.83 -52.52 20.19
C ARG A 20 6.38 -51.32 21.03
N ILE A 21 6.93 -51.13 22.23
CA ILE A 21 6.65 -49.94 23.06
C ILE A 21 7.10 -48.67 22.34
N ARG A 22 8.32 -48.65 21.81
CA ARG A 22 8.84 -47.48 21.06
C ARG A 22 8.01 -47.19 19.82
N SER A 23 7.62 -48.21 19.07
CA SER A 23 6.77 -48.07 17.89
C SER A 23 5.38 -47.54 18.25
N TYR A 24 4.76 -48.05 19.33
CA TYR A 24 3.48 -47.55 19.82
C TYR A 24 3.55 -46.08 20.22
N VAL A 25 4.59 -45.70 20.99
CA VAL A 25 4.82 -44.32 21.40
C VAL A 25 5.05 -43.39 20.20
N LEU A 26 5.79 -43.86 19.19
CA LEU A 26 6.04 -43.11 17.97
C LEU A 26 4.73 -42.86 17.20
N TRP A 27 3.94 -43.90 16.95
CA TRP A 27 2.65 -43.76 16.25
C TRP A 27 1.65 -42.91 17.01
N GLU A 28 1.59 -43.04 18.34
CA GLU A 28 0.75 -42.21 19.20
C GLU A 28 1.18 -40.73 19.12
N GLY A 29 2.48 -40.46 19.23
CA GLY A 29 3.03 -39.10 19.12
C GLY A 29 2.82 -38.48 17.73
N ILE A 30 3.05 -39.25 16.65
CA ILE A 30 2.77 -38.79 15.28
C ILE A 30 1.29 -38.48 15.11
N ALA A 31 0.39 -39.34 15.58
CA ALA A 31 -1.04 -39.10 15.48
C ALA A 31 -1.45 -37.81 16.22
N LEU A 32 -0.92 -37.56 17.41
CA LEU A 32 -1.19 -36.33 18.16
C LEU A 32 -0.64 -35.08 17.46
N VAL A 33 0.56 -35.15 16.87
CA VAL A 33 1.13 -34.05 16.07
C VAL A 33 0.25 -33.75 14.83
N VAL A 34 -0.25 -34.80 14.15
CA VAL A 34 -1.17 -34.64 13.01
C VAL A 34 -2.49 -34.02 13.45
N VAL A 35 -3.05 -34.44 14.60
CA VAL A 35 -4.26 -33.82 15.17
C VAL A 35 -4.02 -32.34 15.48
N LEU A 36 -2.89 -32.01 16.10
CA LEU A 36 -2.52 -30.63 16.40
C LEU A 36 -2.39 -29.79 15.12
N LEU A 37 -1.74 -30.31 14.09
CA LEU A 37 -1.61 -29.65 12.78
C LEU A 37 -2.99 -29.41 12.15
N GLY A 38 -3.85 -30.43 12.14
CA GLY A 38 -5.21 -30.30 11.60
C GLY A 38 -6.06 -29.29 12.38
N ALA A 39 -5.93 -29.25 13.70
CA ALA A 39 -6.61 -28.27 14.55
C ALA A 39 -6.12 -26.84 14.28
N LEU A 40 -4.81 -26.63 14.12
CA LEU A 40 -4.24 -25.32 13.77
C LEU A 40 -4.70 -24.86 12.38
N PHE A 41 -4.75 -25.77 11.40
CA PHE A 41 -5.27 -25.49 10.07
C PHE A 41 -6.74 -25.02 10.13
N TRP A 42 -7.63 -25.81 10.73
CA TRP A 42 -9.05 -25.45 10.81
C TRP A 42 -9.31 -24.21 11.67
N GLY A 43 -8.56 -24.04 12.76
CA GLY A 43 -8.63 -22.85 13.61
C GLY A 43 -8.24 -21.58 12.85
N SER A 44 -7.08 -21.59 12.17
CA SER A 44 -6.62 -20.46 11.37
C SER A 44 -7.54 -20.16 10.19
N PHE A 45 -8.05 -21.19 9.51
CA PHE A 45 -9.02 -21.04 8.42
C PHE A 45 -10.35 -20.44 8.88
N LEU A 46 -10.89 -20.90 10.02
CA LEU A 46 -12.14 -20.40 10.57
C LEU A 46 -12.02 -18.94 11.03
N VAL A 47 -10.91 -18.60 11.71
CA VAL A 47 -10.63 -17.22 12.12
C VAL A 47 -10.51 -16.32 10.91
N ASP A 48 -9.80 -16.76 9.87
CA ASP A 48 -9.65 -16.02 8.61
C ASP A 48 -11.00 -15.74 7.94
N TRP A 49 -11.80 -16.79 7.79
CA TRP A 49 -13.11 -16.70 7.17
C TRP A 49 -14.07 -15.82 7.96
N CYS A 50 -14.13 -15.97 9.29
CA CYS A 50 -15.01 -15.18 10.16
C CYS A 50 -14.63 -13.69 10.12
N TYR A 51 -13.34 -13.38 10.21
CA TYR A 51 -12.85 -12.01 10.14
C TYR A 51 -13.17 -11.35 8.80
N PHE A 52 -12.94 -12.05 7.70
CA PHE A 52 -13.26 -11.52 6.37
C PHE A 52 -14.76 -11.28 6.19
N GLN A 53 -15.62 -12.18 6.68
CA GLN A 53 -17.07 -11.98 6.56
C GLN A 53 -17.59 -10.81 7.39
N LEU A 54 -17.00 -10.54 8.56
CA LEU A 54 -17.42 -9.46 9.43
C LEU A 54 -16.85 -8.10 9.00
N SER A 55 -15.56 -8.05 8.65
CA SER A 55 -14.85 -6.79 8.39
C SER A 55 -14.64 -6.50 6.91
N ARG A 56 -14.77 -7.48 6.01
CA ARG A 56 -14.39 -7.41 4.58
C ARG A 56 -12.92 -7.01 4.35
N LEU A 57 -12.11 -7.13 5.41
CA LEU A 57 -10.69 -6.85 5.42
C LEU A 57 -9.93 -8.16 5.57
N GLU A 58 -8.73 -8.18 4.99
CA GLU A 58 -7.80 -9.30 5.14
C GLU A 58 -7.10 -9.22 6.49
N LEU A 59 -6.70 -10.37 7.04
CA LEU A 59 -5.91 -10.33 8.26
C LEU A 59 -4.54 -9.68 8.01
N PRO A 60 -4.12 -8.78 8.92
CA PRO A 60 -2.80 -8.17 8.82
C PRO A 60 -1.70 -9.22 8.72
N ARG A 61 -0.67 -8.92 7.91
CA ARG A 61 0.50 -9.80 7.72
C ARG A 61 1.14 -10.21 9.04
N TRP A 62 1.29 -9.27 9.97
CA TRP A 62 1.90 -9.52 11.28
C TRP A 62 1.11 -10.55 12.10
N PHE A 63 -0.22 -10.50 12.06
CA PHE A 63 -1.06 -11.44 12.81
C PHE A 63 -0.91 -12.85 12.25
N ARG A 64 -0.98 -13.01 10.92
CA ARG A 64 -0.76 -14.29 10.24
C ARG A 64 0.63 -14.86 10.50
N ALA A 65 1.66 -14.02 10.47
CA ALA A 65 3.03 -14.42 10.78
C ALA A 65 3.16 -14.89 12.23
N THR A 66 2.55 -14.21 13.20
CA THR A 66 2.54 -14.65 14.61
C THR A 66 1.82 -15.98 14.77
N VAL A 67 0.68 -16.18 14.10
CA VAL A 67 -0.05 -17.47 14.11
C VAL A 67 0.80 -18.58 13.51
N LEU A 68 1.53 -18.32 12.41
CA LEU A 68 2.42 -19.28 11.80
C LEU A 68 3.60 -19.65 12.72
N VAL A 69 4.30 -18.65 13.27
CA VAL A 69 5.46 -18.86 14.14
C VAL A 69 5.06 -19.58 15.44
N SER A 70 3.96 -19.17 16.06
CA SER A 70 3.43 -19.84 17.26
C SER A 70 2.94 -21.25 16.96
N GLY A 71 2.32 -21.48 15.79
CA GLY A 71 1.93 -22.79 15.31
C GLY A 71 3.13 -23.73 15.11
N ILE A 72 4.20 -23.25 14.45
CA ILE A 72 5.45 -24.00 14.28
C ILE A 72 6.08 -24.31 15.64
N GLY A 73 6.14 -23.33 16.54
CA GLY A 73 6.66 -23.51 17.89
C GLY A 73 5.88 -24.56 18.69
N LEU A 74 4.54 -24.53 18.61
CA LEU A 74 3.67 -25.49 19.27
C LEU A 74 3.81 -26.90 18.68
N LEU A 75 3.94 -27.02 17.36
CA LEU A 75 4.21 -28.29 16.69
C LEU A 75 5.59 -28.85 17.08
N ALA A 76 6.62 -28.02 17.12
CA ALA A 76 7.96 -28.43 17.55
C ALA A 76 7.97 -28.86 19.02
N ALA A 77 7.36 -28.08 19.92
CA ALA A 77 7.24 -28.42 21.33
C ALA A 77 6.42 -29.71 21.55
N GLY A 78 5.31 -29.88 20.81
CA GLY A 78 4.50 -31.10 20.82
C GLY A 78 5.30 -32.31 20.34
N ALA A 79 6.01 -32.21 19.21
CA ALA A 79 6.85 -33.28 18.69
C ALA A 79 7.99 -33.63 19.65
N VAL A 80 8.66 -32.64 20.24
CA VAL A 80 9.74 -32.88 21.21
C VAL A 80 9.19 -33.54 22.49
N SER A 81 8.08 -33.05 23.03
CA SER A 81 7.53 -33.57 24.29
C SER A 81 6.87 -34.94 24.15
N TRP A 82 6.11 -35.18 23.08
CA TRP A 82 5.37 -36.43 22.89
C TRP A 82 6.21 -37.54 22.23
N ILE A 83 7.14 -37.17 21.33
CA ILE A 83 7.97 -38.14 20.60
C ILE A 83 9.38 -38.15 21.21
N ALA A 84 10.16 -37.07 21.07
CA ALA A 84 11.59 -37.11 21.37
C ALA A 84 11.89 -37.45 22.85
N LEU A 85 11.33 -36.70 23.80
CA LEU A 85 11.56 -36.94 25.24
C LEU A 85 11.11 -38.34 25.68
N ARG A 86 10.05 -38.89 25.07
CA ARG A 86 9.53 -40.22 25.40
C ARG A 86 10.33 -41.35 24.74
N LEU A 87 10.90 -41.11 23.56
CA LEU A 87 11.72 -42.08 22.83
C LEU A 87 13.16 -42.18 23.40
N PHE A 88 13.73 -41.05 23.82
CA PHE A 88 15.08 -40.96 24.39
C PHE A 88 15.16 -41.34 25.88
N ARG A 89 14.02 -41.53 26.56
CA ARG A 89 14.02 -42.02 27.94
C ARG A 89 14.54 -43.45 28.00
N ALA A 90 15.64 -43.67 28.71
CA ALA A 90 16.22 -45.01 28.87
C ALA A 90 15.25 -45.93 29.64
N ILE A 91 14.74 -46.96 28.96
CA ILE A 91 13.91 -47.99 29.59
C ILE A 91 14.84 -49.05 30.18
N ARG A 92 14.97 -49.06 31.52
CA ARG A 92 15.72 -50.07 32.27
C ARG A 92 15.13 -51.45 32.03
N ILE A 93 16.00 -52.45 31.81
CA ILE A 93 15.62 -53.83 31.51
C ILE A 93 14.81 -54.44 32.67
N LYS A 94 15.22 -54.18 33.91
CA LYS A 94 14.51 -54.55 35.13
C LYS A 94 13.06 -54.03 35.20
N ALA A 95 12.82 -52.79 34.78
CA ALA A 95 11.47 -52.22 34.76
C ALA A 95 10.58 -52.92 33.72
N LEU A 96 11.17 -53.39 32.62
CA LEU A 96 10.47 -54.10 31.56
C LEU A 96 10.09 -55.53 32.00
N ALA A 97 11.00 -56.21 32.72
CA ALA A 97 10.75 -57.50 33.35
C ALA A 97 9.60 -57.42 34.37
N LEU A 98 9.63 -56.42 35.26
CA LEU A 98 8.59 -56.19 36.28
C LEU A 98 7.20 -55.94 35.66
N VAL A 99 7.13 -55.16 34.57
CA VAL A 99 5.86 -54.90 33.87
C VAL A 99 5.32 -56.15 33.21
N LEU A 100 6.19 -56.98 32.62
CA LEU A 100 5.79 -58.23 31.98
C LEU A 100 5.26 -59.24 33.01
N GLU A 101 5.94 -59.37 34.15
CA GLU A 101 5.60 -60.27 35.25
C GLU A 101 4.31 -59.87 35.96
N ARG A 102 4.09 -58.57 36.19
CA ARG A 102 2.84 -58.06 36.76
C ARG A 102 1.62 -58.31 35.86
N ARG A 103 1.83 -58.49 34.55
CA ARG A 103 0.77 -58.74 33.56
C ARG A 103 0.57 -60.22 33.26
N PHE A 104 1.62 -61.03 33.39
CA PHE A 104 1.62 -62.48 33.20
C PHE A 104 2.11 -63.17 34.48
N PRO A 105 1.21 -63.53 35.41
CA PRO A 105 1.55 -64.24 36.64
C PRO A 105 2.26 -65.58 36.43
N GLU A 106 2.19 -66.14 35.21
CA GLU A 106 2.84 -67.39 34.78
C GLU A 106 4.38 -67.35 34.85
N LEU A 107 4.98 -66.16 35.03
CA LEU A 107 6.43 -65.96 35.12
C LEU A 107 6.99 -66.12 36.55
N ASP A 108 6.16 -66.06 37.59
CA ASP A 108 6.45 -66.46 38.99
C ASP A 108 7.81 -65.97 39.57
N ASP A 109 8.09 -64.66 39.48
CA ASP A 109 9.35 -64.01 39.91
C ASP A 109 10.64 -64.52 39.20
N ARG A 110 10.52 -65.42 38.22
CA ARG A 110 11.67 -66.02 37.54
C ARG A 110 12.32 -65.05 36.56
N LEU A 111 11.56 -64.13 35.98
CA LEU A 111 12.07 -63.20 34.97
C LEU A 111 12.82 -62.02 35.61
N ILE A 112 12.32 -61.48 36.72
CA ILE A 112 13.02 -60.42 37.46
C ILE A 112 14.33 -60.96 38.07
N THR A 113 14.29 -62.15 38.68
CA THR A 113 15.46 -62.81 39.26
C THR A 113 16.53 -63.08 38.19
N ALA A 114 16.13 -63.53 37.00
CA ALA A 114 17.03 -63.72 35.86
C ALA A 114 17.73 -62.42 35.42
N VAL A 115 17.03 -61.28 35.43
CA VAL A 115 17.58 -59.97 35.05
C VAL A 115 18.49 -59.41 36.15
N GLU A 116 18.14 -59.56 37.42
CA GLU A 116 18.95 -59.11 38.56
C GLU A 116 20.28 -59.87 38.67
N ALA A 117 20.24 -61.18 38.42
CA ALA A 117 21.43 -62.02 38.35
C ALA A 117 22.35 -61.64 37.18
N ALA A 118 21.79 -61.22 36.04
CA ALA A 118 22.56 -60.76 34.88
C ALA A 118 23.12 -59.33 35.00
N GLU A 119 22.45 -58.45 35.74
CA GLU A 119 22.96 -57.12 36.10
C GLU A 119 24.02 -57.18 37.21
N GLY A 120 24.32 -58.37 37.74
CA GLY A 120 25.36 -58.60 38.76
C GLY A 120 24.97 -58.09 40.14
N THR A 121 23.66 -57.94 40.41
CA THR A 121 23.18 -57.38 41.69
C THR A 121 23.19 -58.42 42.82
N GLU A 122 23.05 -59.71 42.50
CA GLU A 122 23.15 -60.81 43.47
C GLU A 122 24.53 -61.46 43.41
N ALA A 123 25.50 -60.81 44.06
CA ALA A 123 26.89 -61.26 44.11
C ALA A 123 27.18 -62.08 45.37
N ASN A 124 26.70 -63.32 45.40
CA ASN A 124 27.35 -64.45 46.07
C ASN A 124 26.49 -65.69 45.83
N GLU A 125 27.06 -66.77 45.30
CA GLU A 125 26.86 -68.12 45.86
C GLU A 125 27.43 -69.26 44.99
N SER A 126 27.70 -70.36 45.70
CA SER A 126 28.06 -71.73 45.30
C SER A 126 27.86 -72.14 43.83
N PRO A 127 28.74 -73.01 43.28
CA PRO A 127 28.56 -73.61 41.95
C PRO A 127 27.19 -74.29 41.77
N VAL A 128 26.55 -74.77 42.85
CA VAL A 128 25.19 -75.34 42.81
C VAL A 128 24.13 -74.26 42.58
N THR A 129 24.24 -73.12 43.28
CA THR A 129 23.35 -71.97 43.10
C THR A 129 23.44 -71.45 41.66
N SER A 130 24.64 -71.40 41.08
CA SER A 130 24.84 -70.99 39.68
C SER A 130 24.18 -71.91 38.65
N ALA A 131 24.12 -73.22 38.91
CA ALA A 131 23.48 -74.19 38.03
C ALA A 131 21.96 -74.13 38.12
N MET A 132 21.41 -73.93 39.33
CA MET A 132 19.97 -73.71 39.54
C MET A 132 19.52 -72.39 38.90
N LEU A 133 20.29 -71.30 39.08
CA LEU A 133 20.03 -70.00 38.45
C LEU A 133 19.99 -70.10 36.92
N ARG A 134 20.92 -70.87 36.34
CA ARG A 134 20.95 -71.09 34.89
C ARG A 134 19.72 -71.86 34.39
N HIS A 135 19.20 -72.80 35.18
CA HIS A 135 17.99 -73.53 34.85
C HIS A 135 16.74 -72.64 34.92
N THR A 136 16.57 -71.85 35.99
CA THR A 136 15.47 -70.88 36.11
C THR A 136 15.51 -69.82 35.02
N ILE A 137 16.69 -69.35 34.66
CA ILE A 137 16.88 -68.40 33.56
C ILE A 137 16.44 -68.98 32.20
N VAL A 138 16.77 -70.23 31.89
CA VAL A 138 16.38 -70.89 30.63
C VAL A 138 14.87 -71.20 30.61
N GLU A 139 14.31 -71.61 31.75
CA GLU A 139 12.88 -71.89 31.89
C GLU A 139 12.04 -70.61 31.77
N ALA A 140 12.48 -69.52 32.40
CA ALA A 140 11.87 -68.19 32.26
C ALA A 140 11.91 -67.70 30.80
N ALA A 141 13.01 -67.94 30.07
CA ALA A 141 13.13 -67.57 28.66
C ALA A 141 12.14 -68.33 27.76
N ARG A 142 11.96 -69.64 28.00
CA ARG A 142 11.00 -70.46 27.25
C ARG A 142 9.57 -70.04 27.51
N THR A 143 9.18 -69.85 28.77
CA THR A 143 7.83 -69.37 29.12
C THR A 143 7.56 -67.99 28.54
N ALA A 144 8.52 -67.06 28.65
CA ALA A 144 8.40 -65.72 28.09
C ALA A 144 8.25 -65.70 26.55
N SER A 145 8.83 -66.67 25.84
CA SER A 145 8.76 -66.76 24.37
C SER A 145 7.38 -67.15 23.83
N GLY A 146 6.56 -67.82 24.64
CA GLY A 146 5.20 -68.27 24.28
C GLY A 146 4.09 -67.27 24.60
N LEU A 147 4.38 -66.17 25.30
CA LEU A 147 3.39 -65.20 25.75
C LEU A 147 2.98 -64.21 24.63
N ASP A 148 1.68 -63.92 24.52
CA ASP A 148 1.18 -62.88 23.62
C ASP A 148 1.41 -61.48 24.21
N LEU A 149 2.60 -60.93 23.89
CA LEU A 149 3.03 -59.57 24.18
C LEU A 149 2.04 -58.48 23.70
N GLY A 150 1.11 -58.80 22.79
CA GLY A 150 0.11 -57.86 22.27
C GLY A 150 -0.96 -57.44 23.28
N SER A 151 -1.23 -58.26 24.30
CA SER A 151 -2.27 -58.05 25.32
C SER A 151 -1.87 -57.06 26.43
N VAL A 152 -0.60 -56.66 26.45
CA VAL A 152 -0.03 -55.67 27.38
C VAL A 152 -0.35 -54.23 26.95
N PHE A 153 -0.72 -54.01 25.68
CA PHE A 153 -0.95 -52.67 25.14
C PHE A 153 -2.42 -52.28 25.13
N ASP A 154 -2.77 -51.21 25.84
CA ASP A 154 -4.08 -50.57 25.70
C ASP A 154 -4.18 -49.80 24.38
N ARG A 155 -4.82 -50.38 23.36
CA ARG A 155 -4.94 -49.78 22.01
C ARG A 155 -5.95 -48.64 21.92
N LYS A 156 -6.76 -48.40 22.96
CA LYS A 156 -7.88 -47.45 22.93
C LYS A 156 -7.44 -45.99 22.69
N PRO A 157 -6.40 -45.45 23.36
CA PRO A 157 -5.95 -44.06 23.14
C PRO A 157 -5.37 -43.87 21.74
N LEU A 158 -4.49 -44.79 21.29
CA LEU A 158 -3.93 -44.77 19.95
C LEU A 158 -5.02 -44.82 18.87
N ARG A 159 -6.02 -45.69 19.02
CA ARG A 159 -7.12 -45.80 18.05
C ARG A 159 -7.92 -44.49 17.95
N ARG A 160 -8.20 -43.84 19.08
CA ARG A 160 -8.88 -42.52 19.08
C ARG A 160 -8.05 -41.46 18.38
N ALA A 161 -6.76 -41.36 18.71
CA ALA A 161 -5.85 -40.41 18.08
C ALA A 161 -5.75 -40.63 16.56
N ILE A 162 -5.61 -41.87 16.11
CA ILE A 162 -5.58 -42.22 14.69
C ILE A 162 -6.90 -41.87 14.00
N ILE A 163 -8.05 -42.21 14.58
CA ILE A 163 -9.36 -41.86 14.00
C ILE A 163 -9.50 -40.35 13.85
N THR A 164 -9.18 -39.58 14.90
CA THR A 164 -9.25 -38.11 14.85
C THR A 164 -8.28 -37.54 13.81
N ALA A 165 -7.04 -38.04 13.74
CA ALA A 165 -6.06 -37.65 12.73
C ALA A 165 -6.57 -37.93 11.32
N SER A 166 -7.08 -39.15 11.06
CA SER A 166 -7.62 -39.55 9.77
C SER A 166 -8.81 -38.70 9.35
N VAL A 167 -9.73 -38.38 10.27
CA VAL A 167 -10.87 -37.49 10.00
C VAL A 167 -10.39 -36.08 9.62
N LEU A 168 -9.45 -35.51 10.38
CA LEU A 168 -8.90 -34.18 10.08
C LEU A 168 -8.18 -34.14 8.73
N VAL A 169 -7.33 -35.13 8.44
CA VAL A 169 -6.60 -35.24 7.17
C VAL A 169 -7.59 -35.41 6.01
N THR A 170 -8.58 -36.29 6.14
CA THR A 170 -9.61 -36.50 5.12
C THR A 170 -10.42 -35.22 4.88
N SER A 171 -10.74 -34.48 5.95
CA SER A 171 -11.44 -33.20 5.85
C SER A 171 -10.63 -32.15 5.09
N ILE A 172 -9.32 -32.05 5.36
CA ILE A 172 -8.40 -31.13 4.68
C ILE A 172 -8.24 -31.51 3.20
N LEU A 173 -8.06 -32.79 2.89
CA LEU A 173 -8.01 -33.28 1.50
C LEU A 173 -9.35 -33.05 0.79
N GLY A 174 -10.46 -33.29 1.47
CA GLY A 174 -11.80 -33.02 0.96
C GLY A 174 -11.97 -31.55 0.58
N LEU A 175 -11.53 -30.61 1.42
CA LEU A 175 -11.52 -29.18 1.11
C LEU A 175 -10.62 -28.86 -0.09
N ALA A 176 -9.43 -29.44 -0.16
CA ALA A 176 -8.50 -29.23 -1.28
C ALA A 176 -9.08 -29.67 -2.63
N VAL A 177 -9.83 -30.79 -2.66
CA VAL A 177 -10.45 -31.32 -3.88
C VAL A 177 -11.73 -30.57 -4.25
N THR A 178 -12.58 -30.26 -3.26
CA THR A 178 -13.87 -29.61 -3.50
C THR A 178 -13.75 -28.10 -3.73
N ASN A 179 -12.76 -27.45 -3.11
CA ASN A 179 -12.54 -26.02 -3.17
C ASN A 179 -11.04 -25.69 -3.21
N GLY A 180 -10.40 -26.00 -4.34
CA GLY A 180 -8.99 -25.72 -4.57
C GLY A 180 -8.64 -24.23 -4.37
N ALA A 181 -9.54 -23.32 -4.74
CA ALA A 181 -9.38 -21.90 -4.50
C ALA A 181 -9.29 -21.58 -3.00
N ALA A 182 -10.12 -22.19 -2.14
CA ALA A 182 -10.04 -22.00 -0.69
C ALA A 182 -8.68 -22.44 -0.12
N MET A 183 -8.13 -23.55 -0.61
CA MET A 183 -6.80 -24.03 -0.21
C MET A 183 -5.69 -23.09 -0.70
N GLU A 184 -5.74 -22.66 -1.96
CA GLU A 184 -4.77 -21.72 -2.52
C GLU A 184 -4.72 -20.42 -1.74
N ARG A 185 -5.89 -19.87 -1.34
CA ARG A 185 -5.97 -18.68 -0.50
C ARG A 185 -5.29 -18.89 0.86
N TRP A 186 -5.52 -20.03 1.52
CA TRP A 186 -4.89 -20.31 2.81
C TRP A 186 -3.37 -20.44 2.65
N VAL A 187 -2.90 -21.13 1.61
CA VAL A 187 -1.47 -21.26 1.29
C VAL A 187 -0.85 -19.89 0.98
N ALA A 188 -1.44 -19.11 0.08
CA ALA A 188 -0.97 -17.78 -0.28
C ALA A 188 -0.97 -16.81 0.92
N GLY A 189 -2.00 -16.90 1.76
CA GLY A 189 -2.17 -16.06 2.94
C GLY A 189 -1.24 -16.41 4.10
N TYR A 190 -1.19 -17.68 4.52
CA TYR A 190 -0.44 -18.10 5.71
C TYR A 190 0.99 -18.56 5.41
N LEU A 191 1.21 -19.34 4.35
CA LEU A 191 2.55 -19.80 3.98
C LEU A 191 3.30 -18.75 3.14
N GLY A 192 2.59 -18.08 2.23
CA GLY A 192 3.16 -17.06 1.34
C GLY A 192 3.16 -15.64 1.91
N LEU A 193 2.41 -15.37 2.98
CA LEU A 193 2.23 -14.02 3.57
C LEU A 193 1.86 -12.93 2.54
N ARG A 194 1.20 -13.32 1.44
CA ARG A 194 0.78 -12.40 0.38
C ARG A 194 -0.31 -11.46 0.90
N GLU A 195 -0.32 -10.23 0.40
CA GLU A 195 -1.46 -9.31 0.50
C GLU A 195 -2.36 -9.53 -0.72
N GLY A 196 -3.66 -9.27 -0.60
CA GLY A 196 -4.60 -9.48 -1.70
C GLY A 196 -4.92 -10.95 -1.95
N TYR A 197 -4.75 -11.82 -0.94
CA TYR A 197 -4.94 -13.27 -1.12
C TYR A 197 -6.42 -13.67 -1.18
N TRP A 198 -7.34 -12.80 -0.75
CA TRP A 198 -8.77 -13.01 -0.98
C TRP A 198 -9.14 -12.54 -2.39
N PRO A 199 -9.61 -13.44 -3.27
CA PRO A 199 -10.06 -13.05 -4.59
C PRO A 199 -11.33 -12.21 -4.43
N ARG A 200 -11.23 -10.93 -4.76
CA ARG A 200 -12.37 -10.01 -4.71
C ARG A 200 -13.15 -10.08 -6.03
N GLU A 201 -14.47 -10.22 -5.93
CA GLU A 201 -15.40 -10.09 -7.06
C GLU A 201 -15.50 -8.64 -7.52
N THR A 202 -15.44 -7.71 -6.56
CA THR A 202 -15.53 -6.27 -6.77
C THR A 202 -14.18 -5.61 -6.54
N GLU A 203 -13.84 -4.65 -7.39
CA GLU A 203 -12.68 -3.78 -7.17
C GLU A 203 -13.04 -2.37 -7.62
N LEU A 204 -12.83 -1.39 -6.74
CA LEU A 204 -13.22 -0.01 -6.97
C LEU A 204 -11.98 0.89 -7.06
N ILE A 205 -11.91 1.65 -8.15
CA ILE A 205 -10.84 2.62 -8.42
C ILE A 205 -11.42 4.01 -8.23
N VAL A 206 -10.88 4.76 -7.27
CA VAL A 206 -11.32 6.13 -6.99
C VAL A 206 -10.42 7.10 -7.75
N LYS A 207 -11.05 8.00 -8.51
CA LYS A 207 -10.40 9.06 -9.28
C LYS A 207 -11.03 10.41 -8.92
N VAL A 208 -10.29 11.48 -9.13
CA VAL A 208 -10.74 12.86 -8.91
C VAL A 208 -11.04 13.50 -10.25
N ILE A 209 -12.18 14.17 -10.37
CA ILE A 209 -12.51 15.02 -11.52
C ILE A 209 -12.06 16.44 -11.18
N VAL A 210 -11.13 16.96 -11.97
CA VAL A 210 -10.56 18.30 -11.79
C VAL A 210 -11.26 19.27 -12.73
N GLN A 211 -11.72 20.38 -12.17
CA GLN A 211 -12.24 21.52 -12.91
C GLN A 211 -11.14 22.56 -13.15
N PRO A 212 -11.17 23.29 -14.29
CA PRO A 212 -12.12 23.18 -15.39
C PRO A 212 -11.77 22.05 -16.37
N GLY A 213 -12.80 21.48 -17.03
CA GLY A 213 -12.63 20.56 -18.16
C GLY A 213 -12.74 19.07 -17.84
N ASP A 214 -13.37 18.71 -16.72
CA ASP A 214 -13.69 17.32 -16.32
C ASP A 214 -12.51 16.34 -16.46
N ARG A 215 -11.29 16.81 -16.17
CA ARG A 215 -10.09 15.99 -16.31
C ARG A 215 -10.02 14.99 -15.16
N VAL A 216 -9.92 13.71 -15.49
CA VAL A 216 -9.78 12.66 -14.49
C VAL A 216 -8.32 12.54 -14.05
N ARG A 217 -8.09 12.57 -12.73
CA ARG A 217 -6.79 12.37 -12.07
C ARG A 217 -6.88 11.24 -11.07
N GLU A 218 -5.82 10.46 -10.97
CA GLU A 218 -5.73 9.35 -10.03
C GLU A 218 -5.01 9.79 -8.75
N PHE A 219 -5.29 9.10 -7.65
CA PHE A 219 -4.56 9.28 -6.40
C PHE A 219 -3.14 8.71 -6.56
N THR A 220 -2.13 9.45 -6.12
CA THR A 220 -0.74 8.95 -6.08
C THR A 220 -0.47 8.37 -4.71
N ASP A 221 -0.24 7.06 -4.61
CA ASP A 221 -0.09 6.34 -3.33
C ASP A 221 -1.22 6.60 -2.32
N GLY A 222 -2.44 6.76 -2.83
CA GLY A 222 -3.62 7.09 -2.01
C GLY A 222 -3.68 8.54 -1.54
N HIS A 223 -2.80 9.42 -2.01
CA HIS A 223 -2.76 10.84 -1.65
C HIS A 223 -3.13 11.72 -2.85
N TYR A 224 -3.86 12.81 -2.57
CA TYR A 224 -4.22 13.80 -3.58
C TYR A 224 -4.25 15.20 -2.95
N LYS A 225 -3.68 16.19 -3.64
CA LYS A 225 -3.71 17.60 -3.22
C LYS A 225 -4.88 18.31 -3.90
N HIS A 226 -5.72 18.95 -3.11
CA HIS A 226 -6.93 19.64 -3.56
C HIS A 226 -6.91 21.13 -3.18
N PRO A 227 -7.30 22.06 -4.08
CA PRO A 227 -7.40 23.47 -3.75
C PRO A 227 -8.46 23.75 -2.66
N LYS A 228 -8.07 24.55 -1.68
CA LYS A 228 -8.94 24.97 -0.58
C LYS A 228 -10.16 25.76 -1.10
N GLY A 229 -11.34 25.36 -0.64
CA GLY A 229 -12.61 26.01 -0.95
C GLY A 229 -13.21 25.62 -2.30
N SER A 230 -12.54 24.80 -3.11
CA SER A 230 -13.11 24.24 -4.34
C SER A 230 -13.87 22.94 -4.08
N ASP A 231 -14.81 22.63 -4.96
CA ASP A 231 -15.56 21.37 -4.91
C ASP A 231 -14.66 20.20 -5.28
N LEU A 232 -14.66 19.15 -4.45
CA LEU A 232 -13.98 17.89 -4.73
C LEU A 232 -14.97 16.91 -5.36
N SER A 233 -14.90 16.72 -6.67
CA SER A 233 -15.68 15.73 -7.39
C SER A 233 -14.90 14.43 -7.55
N LEU A 234 -15.48 13.33 -7.09
CA LEU A 234 -14.90 11.99 -7.13
C LEU A 234 -15.68 11.11 -8.11
N GLN A 235 -14.94 10.30 -8.85
CA GLN A 235 -15.45 9.29 -9.77
C GLN A 235 -14.93 7.93 -9.31
N ILE A 236 -15.85 7.04 -8.95
CA ILE A 236 -15.54 5.69 -8.50
C ILE A 236 -15.92 4.73 -9.63
N GLU A 237 -14.90 4.11 -10.21
CA GLU A 237 -15.01 3.16 -11.31
C GLU A 237 -14.82 1.73 -10.81
N VAL A 238 -15.39 0.77 -11.52
CA VAL A 238 -15.16 -0.66 -11.27
C VAL A 238 -13.98 -1.10 -12.15
N ALA A 239 -13.02 -1.82 -11.58
CA ALA A 239 -11.87 -2.30 -12.34
C ALA A 239 -12.31 -3.22 -13.51
N PRO A 240 -11.59 -3.20 -14.65
CA PRO A 240 -11.97 -4.02 -15.80
C PRO A 240 -11.99 -5.51 -15.46
N GLY A 241 -13.05 -6.21 -15.86
CA GLY A 241 -13.24 -7.64 -15.58
C GLY A 241 -13.77 -7.97 -14.19
N LYS A 242 -14.15 -6.98 -13.38
CA LYS A 242 -14.76 -7.17 -12.05
C LYS A 242 -16.27 -6.93 -12.08
N LYS A 243 -16.97 -7.52 -11.10
CA LYS A 243 -18.41 -7.36 -10.95
C LYS A 243 -18.71 -6.00 -10.33
N ALA A 244 -19.57 -5.23 -10.98
CA ALA A 244 -19.99 -3.94 -10.48
C ALA A 244 -21.01 -4.11 -9.33
N PRO A 245 -20.83 -3.42 -8.19
CA PRO A 245 -21.77 -3.48 -7.08
C PRO A 245 -23.04 -2.67 -7.41
N GLU A 246 -24.17 -3.00 -6.79
CA GLU A 246 -25.42 -2.22 -6.93
C GLU A 246 -25.35 -0.87 -6.20
N GLN A 247 -24.65 -0.86 -5.06
CA GLN A 247 -24.50 0.29 -4.20
C GLN A 247 -23.06 0.40 -3.68
N VAL A 248 -22.56 1.63 -3.62
CA VAL A 248 -21.27 1.97 -3.03
C VAL A 248 -21.52 2.89 -1.84
N ARG A 249 -21.03 2.50 -0.66
CA ARG A 249 -20.99 3.37 0.52
C ARG A 249 -19.72 4.21 0.47
N PHE A 250 -19.91 5.52 0.53
CA PHE A 250 -18.87 6.52 0.63
C PHE A 250 -18.88 7.08 2.05
N ASP A 251 -17.74 7.01 2.73
CA ASP A 251 -17.53 7.59 4.05
C ASP A 251 -16.34 8.55 3.96
N ALA A 252 -16.52 9.82 4.31
CA ALA A 252 -15.43 10.78 4.42
C ALA A 252 -15.35 11.33 5.85
N ARG A 253 -14.15 11.33 6.42
CA ARG A 253 -13.85 11.96 7.71
C ARG A 253 -13.12 13.26 7.44
N LEU A 254 -13.75 14.38 7.81
CA LEU A 254 -13.13 15.69 7.69
C LEU A 254 -12.19 15.93 8.88
N ALA A 255 -11.05 16.55 8.63
CA ALA A 255 -10.14 17.00 9.67
C ALA A 255 -10.79 18.11 10.53
N ASN A 256 -10.17 18.42 11.66
CA ASN A 256 -10.58 19.51 12.55
C ASN A 256 -11.99 19.37 13.15
N GLY A 257 -12.52 18.14 13.24
CA GLY A 257 -13.77 17.87 13.96
C GLY A 257 -15.04 18.32 13.23
N ARG A 258 -14.97 18.65 11.94
CA ARG A 258 -16.14 19.06 11.13
C ARG A 258 -17.14 17.94 10.79
N GLY A 259 -16.97 16.77 11.41
CA GLY A 259 -17.87 15.63 11.29
C GLY A 259 -17.47 14.63 10.20
N ASN A 260 -18.32 13.63 10.05
CA ASN A 260 -18.19 12.59 9.04
C ASN A 260 -19.31 12.74 8.02
N VAL A 261 -18.97 12.66 6.73
CA VAL A 261 -19.92 12.60 5.63
C VAL A 261 -20.12 11.14 5.27
N ARG A 262 -21.36 10.68 5.20
CA ARG A 262 -21.72 9.35 4.72
C ARG A 262 -22.73 9.48 3.61
N ALA A 263 -22.43 8.88 2.46
CA ALA A 263 -23.31 8.83 1.31
C ALA A 263 -23.41 7.39 0.78
N TYR A 264 -24.56 7.07 0.22
CA TYR A 264 -24.78 5.82 -0.48
C TYR A 264 -25.04 6.13 -1.95
N LEU A 265 -24.16 5.66 -2.81
CA LEU A 265 -24.20 5.90 -4.25
C LEU A 265 -24.83 4.66 -4.90
N THR A 266 -25.91 4.86 -5.65
CA THR A 266 -26.56 3.82 -6.43
C THR A 266 -26.10 3.88 -7.87
N ARG A 267 -26.02 2.72 -8.53
CA ARG A 267 -25.59 2.66 -9.93
C ARG A 267 -26.69 3.20 -10.84
N VAL A 268 -26.33 4.10 -11.75
CA VAL A 268 -27.24 4.64 -12.77
C VAL A 268 -26.74 4.19 -14.14
N GLY A 269 -27.38 3.16 -14.71
CA GLY A 269 -26.97 2.57 -15.99
C GLY A 269 -25.53 2.03 -15.93
N ASP A 270 -24.73 2.37 -16.95
CA ASP A 270 -23.31 1.99 -17.01
C ASP A 270 -22.36 3.13 -16.61
N GLN A 271 -22.88 4.18 -15.96
CA GLN A 271 -22.06 5.29 -15.53
C GLN A 271 -21.29 4.98 -14.24
N PRO A 272 -20.06 5.52 -14.10
CA PRO A 272 -19.31 5.40 -12.87
C PRO A 272 -20.00 6.18 -11.75
N PHE A 273 -19.82 5.74 -10.51
CA PHE A 273 -20.43 6.42 -9.36
C PHE A 273 -19.74 7.77 -9.18
N ARG A 274 -20.53 8.84 -9.02
CA ARG A 274 -20.01 10.19 -8.79
C ARG A 274 -20.50 10.73 -7.46
N HIS A 275 -19.60 11.39 -6.73
CA HIS A 275 -19.93 12.11 -5.51
C HIS A 275 -19.10 13.38 -5.41
N THR A 276 -19.72 14.48 -5.00
CA THR A 276 -19.05 15.77 -4.86
C THR A 276 -19.15 16.25 -3.42
N LEU A 277 -17.99 16.56 -2.83
CA LEU A 277 -17.89 17.30 -1.57
C LEU A 277 -17.77 18.78 -1.89
N ALA A 278 -18.79 19.55 -1.57
CA ALA A 278 -18.84 20.99 -1.86
C ALA A 278 -17.89 21.77 -0.95
N GLY A 279 -17.13 22.70 -1.53
CA GLY A 279 -16.30 23.69 -0.83
C GLY A 279 -15.38 23.08 0.22
N LEU A 280 -14.52 22.12 -0.14
CA LEU A 280 -13.67 21.42 0.82
C LEU A 280 -12.64 22.38 1.44
N LEU A 281 -12.72 22.59 2.76
CA LEU A 281 -11.89 23.58 3.48
C LEU A 281 -10.74 22.97 4.29
N ASP A 282 -10.88 21.71 4.72
CA ASP A 282 -9.93 20.98 5.55
C ASP A 282 -9.65 19.61 4.92
N ASP A 283 -8.53 19.00 5.30
CA ASP A 283 -8.13 17.66 4.87
C ASP A 283 -9.26 16.63 5.06
N ALA A 284 -9.32 15.62 4.20
CA ALA A 284 -10.33 14.57 4.27
C ALA A 284 -9.71 13.18 4.07
N ASP A 285 -10.11 12.24 4.92
CA ASP A 285 -9.83 10.81 4.74
C ASP A 285 -11.08 10.12 4.20
N ILE A 286 -10.94 9.39 3.09
CA ILE A 286 -12.05 8.83 2.34
C ILE A 286 -11.99 7.30 2.32
N TRP A 287 -13.11 6.67 2.66
CA TRP A 287 -13.37 5.24 2.53
C TRP A 287 -14.48 4.97 1.52
N VAL A 288 -14.25 3.95 0.71
CA VAL A 288 -15.17 3.47 -0.31
C VAL A 288 -15.38 1.99 -0.09
N THR A 289 -16.64 1.60 0.09
CA THR A 289 -17.07 0.21 0.30
C THR A 289 -18.10 -0.16 -0.75
N GLY A 290 -17.96 -1.29 -1.43
CA GLY A 290 -18.97 -1.78 -2.37
C GLY A 290 -18.83 -3.29 -2.59
N GLY A 291 -19.93 -4.02 -2.46
CA GLY A 291 -19.91 -5.48 -2.52
C GLY A 291 -18.98 -6.09 -1.46
N ASP A 292 -17.96 -6.81 -1.90
CA ASP A 292 -16.90 -7.41 -1.09
C ASP A 292 -15.62 -6.54 -1.02
N PHE A 293 -15.61 -5.37 -1.66
CA PHE A 293 -14.50 -4.44 -1.64
C PHE A 293 -14.60 -3.43 -0.50
N VAL A 294 -13.54 -3.35 0.31
CA VAL A 294 -13.26 -2.25 1.24
C VAL A 294 -11.81 -1.81 1.06
N ASN A 295 -11.59 -0.49 0.99
CA ASN A 295 -10.23 0.05 1.02
C ASN A 295 -9.64 -0.03 2.43
N ALA A 296 -8.53 -0.77 2.59
CA ALA A 296 -7.88 -0.96 3.90
C ALA A 296 -7.23 0.33 4.42
N ARG A 297 -6.76 1.19 3.51
CA ARG A 297 -6.20 2.51 3.82
C ARG A 297 -7.11 3.58 3.20
N PRO A 298 -7.39 4.68 3.93
CA PRO A 298 -8.17 5.78 3.37
C PRO A 298 -7.43 6.43 2.20
N TYR A 299 -8.20 6.95 1.25
CA TYR A 299 -7.69 7.93 0.30
C TYR A 299 -7.60 9.27 1.02
N ARG A 300 -6.40 9.85 1.09
CA ARG A 300 -6.12 11.08 1.82
C ARG A 300 -6.12 12.26 0.86
N VAL A 301 -7.06 13.17 1.08
CA VAL A 301 -7.13 14.44 0.37
C VAL A 301 -6.51 15.51 1.26
N GLN A 302 -5.40 16.07 0.81
CA GLN A 302 -4.73 17.18 1.46
C GLN A 302 -5.22 18.49 0.86
N VAL A 303 -5.80 19.35 1.68
CA VAL A 303 -6.26 20.66 1.23
C VAL A 303 -5.09 21.65 1.26
N VAL A 304 -4.79 22.23 0.11
CA VAL A 304 -3.71 23.21 -0.05
C VAL A 304 -4.28 24.54 -0.54
N GLN A 305 -3.64 25.65 -0.15
CA GLN A 305 -4.02 26.96 -0.70
C GLN A 305 -3.83 26.96 -2.23
N PRO A 306 -4.73 27.52 -3.05
CA PRO A 306 -4.51 27.65 -4.49
C PRO A 306 -3.37 28.64 -4.80
N PRO A 307 -2.80 28.61 -6.02
CA PRO A 307 -1.86 29.64 -6.45
C PRO A 307 -2.58 30.99 -6.56
N GLU A 308 -2.04 32.00 -5.90
CA GLU A 308 -2.57 33.36 -5.88
C GLU A 308 -1.42 34.38 -6.05
N ILE A 309 -1.71 35.52 -6.67
CA ILE A 309 -0.77 36.64 -6.75
C ILE A 309 -0.71 37.32 -5.39
N GLN A 310 0.45 37.31 -4.76
CA GLN A 310 0.71 37.99 -3.50
C GLN A 310 0.96 39.49 -3.72
N SER A 311 1.68 39.85 -4.76
CA SER A 311 1.96 41.26 -5.08
C SER A 311 2.14 41.48 -6.58
N VAL A 312 1.77 42.68 -6.99
CA VAL A 312 1.99 43.23 -8.33
C VAL A 312 2.76 44.53 -8.15
N THR A 313 3.99 44.57 -8.68
CA THR A 313 4.88 45.73 -8.60
C THR A 313 5.27 46.17 -10.01
N LEU A 314 5.16 47.46 -10.27
CA LEU A 314 5.59 48.07 -11.52
C LEU A 314 6.93 48.78 -11.28
N HIS A 315 7.95 48.40 -12.02
CA HIS A 315 9.24 49.09 -12.04
C HIS A 315 9.24 50.11 -13.18
N CYS A 316 8.76 51.31 -12.89
CA CYS A 316 8.46 52.37 -13.85
C CYS A 316 9.68 53.25 -14.12
N LEU A 317 9.95 53.47 -15.40
CA LEU A 317 10.78 54.53 -15.93
C LEU A 317 9.84 55.54 -16.59
N TYR A 318 9.56 56.63 -15.88
CA TYR A 318 8.63 57.65 -16.35
C TYR A 318 9.22 58.44 -17.52
N PRO A 319 8.40 59.03 -18.40
CA PRO A 319 8.88 59.92 -19.45
C PRO A 319 9.57 61.16 -18.89
N GLU A 320 10.51 61.73 -19.63
CA GLU A 320 11.27 62.92 -19.19
C GLU A 320 10.37 64.12 -18.85
N TYR A 321 9.25 64.30 -19.57
CA TYR A 321 8.32 65.42 -19.35
C TYR A 321 7.68 65.41 -17.96
N THR A 322 7.68 64.26 -17.27
CA THR A 322 7.06 64.12 -15.94
C THR A 322 7.95 64.64 -14.82
N GLY A 323 9.29 64.62 -15.01
CA GLY A 323 10.24 64.92 -13.94
C GLY A 323 10.20 63.97 -12.73
N LEU A 324 9.53 62.81 -12.83
CA LEU A 324 9.29 61.91 -11.70
C LEU A 324 10.43 60.91 -11.40
N ASN A 325 11.37 60.73 -12.33
CA ASN A 325 12.46 59.76 -12.15
C ASN A 325 13.53 60.28 -11.20
N GLU A 326 13.83 59.51 -10.16
CA GLU A 326 15.05 59.68 -9.39
C GLU A 326 16.27 59.38 -10.27
N ARG A 327 17.34 60.17 -10.09
CA ARG A 327 18.58 60.01 -10.84
C ARG A 327 19.72 59.68 -9.89
N VAL A 328 20.35 58.51 -10.10
CA VAL A 328 21.56 58.09 -9.39
C VAL A 328 22.70 58.07 -10.41
N GLU A 329 23.80 58.77 -10.11
CA GLU A 329 24.94 58.93 -11.04
C GLU A 329 24.52 59.43 -12.43
N GLY A 330 23.49 60.28 -12.50
CA GLY A 330 22.98 60.87 -13.73
C GLY A 330 22.10 59.94 -14.59
N LYS A 331 21.89 58.68 -14.20
CA LYS A 331 20.99 57.74 -14.88
C LYS A 331 19.64 57.66 -14.17
N PRO A 332 18.52 57.65 -14.90
CA PRO A 332 17.21 57.48 -14.29
C PRO A 332 17.08 56.05 -13.75
N VAL A 333 16.62 55.93 -12.51
CA VAL A 333 16.38 54.65 -11.85
C VAL A 333 14.89 54.33 -11.92
N ARG A 334 14.55 53.04 -12.17
CA ARG A 334 13.15 52.60 -12.18
C ARG A 334 12.54 52.75 -10.79
N ALA A 335 11.52 53.59 -10.68
CA ALA A 335 10.72 53.76 -9.47
C ALA A 335 9.85 52.51 -9.25
N LYS A 336 9.67 52.10 -8.00
CA LYS A 336 8.80 50.98 -7.65
C LYS A 336 7.41 51.51 -7.30
N GLN A 337 6.40 51.08 -8.04
CA GLN A 337 5.00 51.41 -7.79
C GLN A 337 4.21 50.10 -7.56
N GLN A 338 3.76 49.87 -6.34
CA GLN A 338 2.91 48.72 -6.02
C GLN A 338 1.46 48.98 -6.48
N VAL A 339 0.87 48.02 -7.18
CA VAL A 339 -0.53 48.10 -7.60
C VAL A 339 -1.43 47.78 -6.41
N ASN A 340 -1.89 48.83 -5.73
CA ASN A 340 -2.79 48.72 -4.60
C ASN A 340 -4.25 48.83 -5.10
N GLY A 341 -4.94 47.69 -5.22
CA GLY A 341 -6.33 47.63 -5.67
C GLY A 341 -6.48 47.19 -7.13
N ALA A 342 -7.60 47.58 -7.75
CA ALA A 342 -7.98 47.11 -9.09
C ALA A 342 -7.47 48.00 -10.24
N GLN A 343 -6.94 49.19 -9.94
CA GLN A 343 -6.47 50.14 -10.94
C GLN A 343 -5.23 50.86 -10.43
N THR A 344 -4.30 51.12 -11.34
CA THR A 344 -3.18 52.04 -11.13
C THR A 344 -3.13 53.02 -12.29
N SER A 345 -2.57 54.20 -12.07
CA SER A 345 -2.46 55.21 -13.12
C SER A 345 -1.00 55.50 -13.38
N LEU A 346 -0.60 55.42 -14.66
CA LEU A 346 0.73 55.74 -15.13
C LEU A 346 0.65 56.85 -16.20
N PRO A 347 1.63 57.76 -16.26
CA PRO A 347 1.77 58.68 -17.39
C PRO A 347 1.95 57.90 -18.71
N LEU A 348 1.39 58.42 -19.80
CA LEU A 348 1.59 57.85 -21.14
C LEU A 348 3.08 57.80 -21.50
N ALA A 349 3.48 56.82 -22.32
CA ALA A 349 4.87 56.51 -22.67
C ALA A 349 5.76 56.05 -21.49
N THR A 350 5.19 55.68 -20.34
CA THR A 350 5.95 55.05 -19.26
C THR A 350 6.42 53.65 -19.68
N ASP A 351 7.73 53.41 -19.60
CA ASP A 351 8.33 52.08 -19.71
C ASP A 351 8.31 51.43 -18.33
N PHE A 352 7.67 50.27 -18.17
CA PHE A 352 7.59 49.58 -16.89
C PHE A 352 7.86 48.09 -17.00
N VAL A 353 8.48 47.52 -15.96
CA VAL A 353 8.54 46.05 -15.79
C VAL A 353 7.43 45.65 -14.83
N LEU A 354 6.51 44.83 -15.30
CA LEU A 354 5.48 44.18 -14.51
C LEU A 354 6.09 43.00 -13.76
N ASP A 355 6.30 43.15 -12.46
CA ASP A 355 6.78 42.12 -11.56
C ASP A 355 5.59 41.51 -10.78
N LEU A 356 5.33 40.23 -11.02
CA LEU A 356 4.25 39.46 -10.42
C LEU A 356 4.85 38.43 -9.48
N ILE A 357 4.49 38.47 -8.20
CA ILE A 357 4.94 37.50 -7.19
C ILE A 357 3.76 36.64 -6.76
N ALA A 358 3.89 35.32 -6.84
CA ALA A 358 2.92 34.33 -6.41
C ALA A 358 3.26 33.73 -5.05
N ASN A 359 2.25 33.17 -4.37
CA ASN A 359 2.42 32.55 -3.05
C ASN A 359 3.19 31.22 -3.06
N LYS A 360 3.50 30.69 -4.24
CA LYS A 360 4.12 29.38 -4.42
C LYS A 360 4.80 29.28 -5.80
N PRO A 361 5.66 28.28 -6.01
CA PRO A 361 6.23 27.98 -7.32
C PRO A 361 5.16 27.64 -8.35
N LEU A 362 5.28 28.24 -9.53
CA LEU A 362 4.38 28.08 -10.65
C LEU A 362 4.98 27.14 -11.71
N ARG A 363 4.09 26.45 -12.42
CA ARG A 363 4.40 25.67 -13.61
C ARG A 363 3.95 26.39 -14.88
N HIS A 364 2.86 27.13 -14.79
CA HIS A 364 2.28 27.84 -15.90
C HIS A 364 1.61 29.13 -15.42
N ILE A 365 1.87 30.23 -16.13
CA ILE A 365 1.23 31.52 -15.93
C ILE A 365 0.67 31.98 -17.28
N ARG A 366 -0.56 32.48 -17.23
CA ARG A 366 -1.28 32.99 -18.39
C ARG A 366 -1.69 34.43 -18.09
N ILE A 367 -1.22 35.36 -18.90
CA ILE A 367 -1.49 36.80 -18.76
C ILE A 367 -2.22 37.25 -20.01
N GLU A 368 -3.40 37.83 -19.84
CA GLU A 368 -4.24 38.28 -20.93
C GLU A 368 -4.53 39.77 -20.80
N GLY A 369 -4.72 40.42 -21.94
CA GLY A 369 -5.26 41.76 -21.99
C GLY A 369 -6.00 42.02 -23.30
N ASP A 370 -6.73 43.13 -23.32
CA ASP A 370 -7.44 43.59 -24.50
C ASP A 370 -6.58 44.63 -25.24
N ALA A 371 -6.51 44.55 -26.56
CA ALA A 371 -5.83 45.50 -27.44
C ALA A 371 -6.75 45.87 -28.60
N GLY A 372 -7.60 46.88 -28.37
CA GLY A 372 -8.64 47.28 -29.33
C GLY A 372 -9.68 46.17 -29.50
N THR A 373 -9.82 45.65 -30.73
CA THR A 373 -10.71 44.53 -31.05
C THR A 373 -10.08 43.16 -30.79
N ASP A 374 -8.77 43.10 -30.58
CA ASP A 374 -8.05 41.85 -30.41
C ASP A 374 -7.75 41.59 -28.93
N ARG A 375 -7.60 40.32 -28.55
CA ARG A 375 -7.08 39.90 -27.25
C ARG A 375 -5.69 39.37 -27.40
N TRP A 376 -4.78 39.80 -26.54
CA TRP A 376 -3.45 39.21 -26.47
C TRP A 376 -3.35 38.32 -25.23
N GLU A 377 -2.54 37.27 -25.35
CA GLU A 377 -2.33 36.29 -24.30
C GLU A 377 -0.87 35.86 -24.30
N ILE A 378 -0.22 36.01 -23.15
CA ILE A 378 1.12 35.52 -22.88
C ILE A 378 0.97 34.22 -22.06
N GLU A 379 1.43 33.11 -22.62
CA GLU A 379 1.54 31.82 -21.93
C GLU A 379 3.02 31.55 -21.64
N LEU A 380 3.39 31.50 -20.37
CA LEU A 380 4.72 31.07 -19.93
C LEU A 380 4.57 29.75 -19.20
N ARG A 381 5.13 28.68 -19.76
CA ARG A 381 5.03 27.32 -19.23
C ARG A 381 6.41 26.74 -19.02
N ILE A 382 6.60 25.97 -17.96
CA ILE A 382 7.81 25.19 -17.76
C ILE A 382 7.65 23.85 -18.49
N PRO A 383 8.58 23.45 -19.38
CA PRO A 383 8.48 22.18 -20.09
C PRO A 383 8.57 21.00 -19.11
N ASP A 384 7.69 20.02 -19.26
CA ASP A 384 7.72 18.80 -18.44
C ASP A 384 8.91 17.92 -18.83
N SER A 385 9.77 17.58 -17.88
CA SER A 385 10.78 16.53 -18.07
C SER A 385 10.24 15.11 -17.86
N THR A 386 9.01 14.95 -17.35
CA THR A 386 8.47 13.65 -16.91
C THR A 386 6.98 13.51 -17.19
N GLY A 387 6.63 12.96 -18.35
CA GLY A 387 5.28 12.49 -18.65
C GLY A 387 5.19 11.96 -20.08
N PRO A 388 4.53 10.81 -20.33
CA PRO A 388 4.31 10.33 -21.70
C PRO A 388 3.54 11.40 -22.47
N ALA A 389 3.96 11.66 -23.70
CA ALA A 389 3.34 12.61 -24.60
C ALA A 389 1.83 12.34 -24.68
N SER A 390 1.04 13.15 -23.99
CA SER A 390 -0.39 13.28 -24.26
C SER A 390 -0.52 13.60 -25.75
N THR A 391 -1.25 12.76 -26.48
CA THR A 391 -1.45 12.78 -27.94
C THR A 391 -2.22 14.01 -28.45
N SER A 392 -2.43 15.02 -27.61
CA SER A 392 -3.03 16.31 -27.94
C SER A 392 -2.11 17.52 -27.66
N ARG A 393 -0.80 17.31 -27.46
CA ARG A 393 0.16 18.40 -27.28
C ARG A 393 0.64 18.96 -28.63
N PRO A 394 0.44 20.25 -28.93
CA PRO A 394 1.14 20.86 -30.05
C PRO A 394 2.60 21.17 -29.69
N GLU A 395 3.50 20.91 -30.64
CA GLU A 395 4.97 21.02 -30.61
C GLU A 395 5.49 22.47 -30.52
N TRP A 396 4.98 23.28 -29.60
CA TRP A 396 5.38 24.69 -29.48
C TRP A 396 6.31 24.93 -28.29
N PRO A 397 7.21 25.94 -28.39
CA PRO A 397 8.10 26.33 -27.31
C PRO A 397 7.34 26.72 -26.03
N PRO A 398 7.98 26.61 -24.85
CA PRO A 398 7.34 26.79 -23.56
C PRO A 398 6.79 28.20 -23.31
N GLU A 399 7.39 29.21 -23.91
CA GLU A 399 7.03 30.62 -23.77
C GLU A 399 6.50 31.16 -25.11
N THR A 400 5.20 31.48 -25.15
CA THR A 400 4.55 32.03 -26.36
C THR A 400 3.66 33.22 -26.03
N ILE A 401 3.63 34.20 -26.94
CA ILE A 401 2.61 35.24 -26.97
C ILE A 401 1.67 34.95 -28.14
N SER A 402 0.37 35.06 -27.91
CA SER A 402 -0.66 34.83 -28.91
C SER A 402 -1.61 36.03 -29.03
N LEU A 403 -2.06 36.27 -30.25
CA LEU A 403 -3.15 37.18 -30.55
C LEU A 403 -4.39 36.33 -30.88
N LYS A 404 -5.51 36.64 -30.23
CA LYS A 404 -6.79 35.98 -30.37
C LYS A 404 -7.83 37.01 -30.79
N SER A 405 -8.73 36.63 -31.69
CA SER A 405 -9.93 37.40 -31.96
C SER A 405 -10.88 37.38 -30.73
N GLN A 406 -11.87 38.28 -30.66
CA GLN A 406 -12.86 38.31 -29.56
C GLN A 406 -13.62 36.99 -29.36
N ASP A 407 -13.75 36.18 -30.42
CA ASP A 407 -14.33 34.84 -30.39
C ASP A 407 -13.40 33.77 -29.76
N GLY A 408 -12.23 34.17 -29.26
CA GLY A 408 -11.26 33.30 -28.59
C GLY A 408 -10.44 32.40 -29.51
N ARG A 409 -10.61 32.52 -30.83
CA ARG A 409 -9.82 31.77 -31.81
C ARG A 409 -8.41 32.37 -31.90
N PRO A 410 -7.34 31.56 -31.72
CA PRO A 410 -5.98 32.03 -31.91
C PRO A 410 -5.78 32.40 -33.37
N GLU A 411 -5.47 33.67 -33.61
CA GLU A 411 -5.17 34.20 -34.93
C GLU A 411 -3.67 34.04 -35.20
N ILE A 412 -2.83 34.36 -34.21
CA ILE A 412 -1.36 34.42 -34.35
C ILE A 412 -0.68 33.91 -33.07
N ARG A 413 0.45 33.20 -33.17
CA ARG A 413 1.36 32.83 -32.06
C ARG A 413 2.79 33.15 -32.42
N VAL A 414 3.53 33.76 -31.50
CA VAL A 414 4.94 34.14 -31.64
C VAL A 414 5.73 33.66 -30.42
N PRO A 415 6.91 33.03 -30.60
CA PRO A 415 7.74 32.60 -29.49
C PRO A 415 8.51 33.77 -28.85
N PHE A 416 8.84 33.61 -27.56
CA PHE A 416 9.76 34.52 -26.89
C PHE A 416 11.21 34.31 -27.35
N PRO A 417 12.06 35.35 -27.31
CA PRO A 417 13.49 35.18 -27.47
C PRO A 417 14.07 34.35 -26.30
N ALA A 418 14.94 33.40 -26.60
CA ALA A 418 15.48 32.44 -25.62
C ALA A 418 16.20 33.10 -24.42
N THR A 419 16.82 34.26 -24.62
CA THR A 419 17.46 35.06 -23.58
C THR A 419 16.45 35.73 -22.63
N ALA A 420 15.29 36.15 -23.15
CA ALA A 420 14.22 36.72 -22.33
C ALA A 420 13.52 35.63 -21.51
N ALA A 421 13.28 34.45 -22.08
CA ALA A 421 12.62 33.34 -21.39
C ALA A 421 13.28 32.95 -20.05
N GLN A 422 14.63 32.99 -19.99
CA GLN A 422 15.38 32.70 -18.76
C GLN A 422 15.35 33.84 -17.73
N ALA A 423 15.25 35.09 -18.18
CA ALA A 423 15.24 36.27 -17.32
C ALA A 423 13.86 36.60 -16.75
N ILE A 424 12.79 36.08 -17.39
CA ILE A 424 11.41 36.33 -16.99
C ILE A 424 11.06 35.63 -15.68
N TRP A 425 11.56 34.41 -15.45
CA TRP A 425 11.26 33.64 -14.24
C TRP A 425 12.26 33.91 -13.12
N SER A 426 11.77 34.01 -11.89
CA SER A 426 12.63 33.95 -10.70
C SER A 426 13.29 32.58 -10.56
N SER A 427 14.41 32.52 -9.85
CA SER A 427 15.11 31.26 -9.54
C SER A 427 14.24 30.25 -8.77
N LYS A 428 13.31 30.74 -7.95
CA LYS A 428 12.33 29.94 -7.20
C LYS A 428 11.04 29.64 -7.97
N ARG A 429 10.87 30.23 -9.17
CA ARG A 429 9.70 30.11 -10.06
C ARG A 429 8.40 30.60 -9.43
N ASP A 430 8.51 31.49 -8.45
CA ASP A 430 7.40 32.15 -7.75
C ASP A 430 7.17 33.58 -8.24
N ALA A 431 8.06 34.14 -9.09
CA ALA A 431 7.89 35.47 -9.64
C ALA A 431 8.20 35.55 -11.13
N VAL A 432 7.53 36.49 -11.80
CA VAL A 432 7.58 36.72 -13.25
C VAL A 432 7.72 38.21 -13.53
N ALA A 433 8.74 38.59 -14.31
CA ALA A 433 9.02 39.98 -14.68
C ALA A 433 8.87 40.18 -16.20
N LEU A 434 7.91 41.02 -16.62
CA LEU A 434 7.64 41.30 -18.04
C LEU A 434 7.72 42.79 -18.37
N PRO A 435 8.55 43.21 -19.34
CA PRO A 435 8.69 44.61 -19.71
C PRO A 435 7.62 45.06 -20.72
N PHE A 436 6.96 46.17 -20.40
CA PHE A 436 5.92 46.82 -21.19
C PHE A 436 6.18 48.33 -21.34
N VAL A 437 5.53 48.94 -22.33
CA VAL A 437 5.50 50.40 -22.49
C VAL A 437 4.06 50.84 -22.68
N LEU A 438 3.61 51.83 -21.92
CA LEU A 438 2.26 52.36 -22.04
C LEU A 438 2.17 53.26 -23.28
N ALA A 439 1.61 52.75 -24.37
CA ALA A 439 1.58 53.43 -25.66
C ALA A 439 0.16 53.92 -25.99
N PRO A 440 -0.03 55.19 -26.41
CA PRO A 440 -1.35 55.71 -26.76
C PRO A 440 -1.97 54.95 -27.96
N ASP A 441 -1.13 54.46 -28.87
CA ASP A 441 -1.48 53.60 -30.00
C ASP A 441 -1.29 52.10 -29.67
N GLY A 442 -1.19 51.72 -28.39
CA GLY A 442 -0.97 50.34 -27.94
C GLY A 442 -2.02 49.35 -28.48
N ALA A 443 -3.26 49.82 -28.66
CA ALA A 443 -4.37 49.02 -29.18
C ALA A 443 -4.16 48.56 -30.64
N THR A 444 -3.40 49.30 -31.44
CA THR A 444 -3.11 48.97 -32.84
C THR A 444 -1.67 48.50 -33.04
N SER A 445 -0.72 49.08 -32.31
CA SER A 445 0.71 48.76 -32.41
C SER A 445 1.06 47.38 -31.85
N LEU A 446 0.40 46.90 -30.78
CA LEU A 446 0.65 45.57 -30.22
C LEU A 446 0.23 44.45 -31.20
N PRO A 447 -1.03 44.44 -31.72
CA PRO A 447 -1.40 43.50 -32.77
C PRO A 447 -0.46 43.57 -33.97
N ALA A 448 -0.16 44.77 -34.49
CA ALA A 448 0.71 44.94 -35.65
C ALA A 448 2.12 44.37 -35.42
N LYS A 449 2.71 44.60 -34.24
CA LYS A 449 4.02 44.05 -33.85
C LYS A 449 4.01 42.52 -33.75
N LEU A 450 2.90 41.93 -33.29
CA LEU A 450 2.74 40.48 -33.26
C LEU A 450 2.53 39.88 -34.65
N ARG A 451 1.77 40.54 -35.53
CA ARG A 451 1.58 40.11 -36.93
C ARG A 451 2.91 40.12 -37.69
N SER A 452 3.68 41.20 -37.56
CA SER A 452 4.98 41.32 -38.24
C SER A 452 6.02 40.30 -37.73
N ALA A 453 6.06 40.04 -36.42
CA ALA A 453 6.93 39.02 -35.85
C ALA A 453 6.56 37.61 -36.32
N ALA A 454 5.26 37.31 -36.44
CA ALA A 454 4.78 36.04 -36.96
C ALA A 454 5.11 35.84 -38.45
N GLU A 455 4.90 36.87 -39.28
CA GLU A 455 5.23 36.85 -40.71
C GLU A 455 6.72 36.65 -40.95
N SER A 456 7.56 37.35 -40.17
CA SER A 456 9.02 37.27 -40.26
C SER A 456 9.61 36.03 -39.58
N LYS A 457 8.81 35.27 -38.81
CA LYS A 457 9.26 34.14 -37.97
C LYS A 457 10.37 34.52 -36.98
N LEU A 458 10.42 35.78 -36.58
CA LEU A 458 11.38 36.30 -35.61
C LEU A 458 10.75 36.30 -34.20
N PRO A 459 11.55 36.15 -33.14
CA PRO A 459 11.05 36.26 -31.78
C PRO A 459 10.56 37.69 -31.49
N ILE A 460 9.58 37.81 -30.60
CA ILE A 460 9.02 39.11 -30.23
C ILE A 460 10.04 39.96 -29.44
N GLU A 461 10.19 41.23 -29.80
CA GLU A 461 11.08 42.16 -29.10
C GLU A 461 10.37 42.88 -27.94
N PHE A 462 11.07 43.03 -26.82
CA PHE A 462 10.62 43.78 -25.65
C PHE A 462 11.14 45.22 -25.65
N PRO A 463 10.43 46.18 -25.01
CA PRO A 463 9.14 46.05 -24.32
C PRO A 463 7.94 45.90 -25.26
N LEU A 464 6.84 45.35 -24.74
CA LEU A 464 5.58 45.24 -25.47
C LEU A 464 4.72 46.50 -25.27
N PRO A 465 4.15 47.09 -26.34
CA PRO A 465 3.25 48.23 -26.18
C PRO A 465 1.91 47.78 -25.56
N LEU A 466 1.44 48.47 -24.53
CA LEU A 466 0.12 48.27 -23.94
C LEU A 466 -0.76 49.49 -24.17
N PRO A 467 -2.05 49.32 -24.51
CA PRO A 467 -2.98 50.43 -24.60
C PRO A 467 -3.23 51.06 -23.21
N PRO A 468 -3.66 52.33 -23.16
CA PRO A 468 -4.20 52.91 -21.93
C PRO A 468 -5.46 52.16 -21.49
N ASP A 469 -5.69 52.12 -20.18
CA ASP A 469 -6.83 51.44 -19.54
C ASP A 469 -6.88 49.94 -19.86
N ALA A 470 -5.70 49.32 -20.08
CA ALA A 470 -5.59 47.90 -20.38
C ALA A 470 -5.96 47.07 -19.14
N MET A 471 -7.07 46.33 -19.22
CA MET A 471 -7.43 45.35 -18.20
C MET A 471 -6.58 44.09 -18.35
N ILE A 472 -5.66 43.87 -17.41
CA ILE A 472 -4.81 42.68 -17.36
C ILE A 472 -5.48 41.61 -16.49
N ARG A 473 -5.52 40.38 -17.00
CA ARG A 473 -6.05 39.19 -16.32
C ARG A 473 -4.94 38.16 -16.21
N VAL A 474 -4.69 37.67 -15.00
CA VAL A 474 -3.62 36.70 -14.76
C VAL A 474 -4.18 35.43 -14.13
N SER A 475 -3.97 34.30 -14.80
CA SER A 475 -4.29 32.96 -14.31
C SER A 475 -3.01 32.18 -14.01
N LEU A 476 -3.03 31.44 -12.92
CA LEU A 476 -1.87 30.70 -12.40
C LEU A 476 -2.14 29.21 -12.35
N GLU A 477 -1.13 28.39 -12.61
CA GLU A 477 -1.11 26.95 -12.36
C GLU A 477 0.21 26.56 -11.68
N ASP A 478 0.10 25.82 -10.60
CA ASP A 478 1.25 25.42 -9.78
C ASP A 478 1.88 24.09 -10.20
N THR A 479 2.94 23.69 -9.50
CA THR A 479 3.65 22.43 -9.75
C THR A 479 2.80 21.19 -9.48
N ASP A 480 1.77 21.29 -8.63
CA ASP A 480 0.81 20.22 -8.36
C ASP A 480 -0.34 20.20 -9.41
N GLN A 481 -0.26 21.07 -10.43
CA GLN A 481 -1.26 21.31 -11.49
C GLN A 481 -2.60 21.78 -10.92
N ILE A 482 -2.56 22.53 -9.82
CA ILE A 482 -3.71 23.23 -9.24
C ILE A 482 -3.78 24.61 -9.89
N GLN A 483 -4.95 24.98 -10.38
CA GLN A 483 -5.20 26.29 -10.98
C GLN A 483 -5.71 27.30 -9.96
N SER A 484 -5.46 28.58 -10.22
CA SER A 484 -6.06 29.69 -9.47
C SER A 484 -7.58 29.66 -9.59
N THR A 485 -8.30 29.85 -8.48
CA THR A 485 -9.78 29.83 -8.44
C THR A 485 -10.41 30.92 -9.31
N ALA A 486 -9.79 32.08 -9.37
CA ALA A 486 -10.17 33.18 -10.24
C ALA A 486 -8.91 33.89 -10.77
N PRO A 487 -8.96 34.46 -12.00
CA PRO A 487 -7.87 35.28 -12.49
C PRO A 487 -7.76 36.57 -11.68
N ALA A 488 -6.52 36.95 -11.32
CA ALA A 488 -6.24 38.26 -10.77
C ALA A 488 -6.45 39.33 -11.85
N LYS A 489 -7.08 40.45 -11.48
CA LYS A 489 -7.50 41.50 -12.43
C LYS A 489 -7.02 42.86 -11.95
N PHE A 490 -6.36 43.59 -12.82
CA PHE A 490 -5.98 44.97 -12.58
C PHE A 490 -5.90 45.76 -13.88
N THR A 491 -6.16 47.05 -13.81
CA THR A 491 -6.11 47.98 -14.94
C THR A 491 -4.91 48.91 -14.78
N ILE A 492 -4.18 49.15 -15.87
CA ILE A 492 -3.02 50.06 -15.95
C ILE A 492 -3.34 51.23 -16.88
#